data_AF-A0A966IUX8-F1
#
_entry.id   AF-A0A966IUX8-F1
#
_cell.length_a   1.000
_cell.length_b   1.000
_cell.length_c   1.000
_cell.angle_alpha   90.00
_cell.angle_beta   90.00
_cell.angle_gamma   90.00
#
_symmetry.space_group_name_H-M   'P 1'
#
loop_
_entity.id
_entity.type
_entity.pdbx_description
1 polymer ?
#
loop_
_entity_poly.entity_id
_entity_poly.type
_entity_poly.pdbx_seq_one_letter_code
_entity_poly.pdbx_strand_id
1 'polypeptide(L)'
;MKIRISYVITLAFIALFTYFYRQDGAIATSVVYTAIQFALPLALAAMVGVMCERTGIVNIGIEGTMLLSAFTAFFVGAILKDTVKGLVAGVLTGVIVGLLLALMAVSWKMDQIIAGVIINILAAGLTSFLYRQNYSIPSTLSPIDLPIIGTWPIIGPILSFHGPITYFGIVFIIGLWIALYRTPWGLRSRAVGEHPSSADTAGVSVTKLR
;
A
#
# COMPACT_ATOMS: atom_id res chain seq x y z
N MET A 1 -9.70 -26.75 -8.96
CA MET A 1 -8.61 -27.23 -8.08
C MET A 1 -8.12 -26.19 -7.05
N LYS A 2 -7.99 -24.89 -7.40
CA LYS A 2 -7.56 -23.82 -6.47
C LYS A 2 -8.44 -23.60 -5.22
N ILE A 3 -9.75 -23.88 -5.32
CA ILE A 3 -10.73 -23.67 -4.25
C ILE A 3 -10.46 -24.59 -3.04
N ARG A 4 -10.06 -25.87 -3.24
CA ARG A 4 -9.77 -26.79 -2.13
C ARG A 4 -8.52 -26.41 -1.33
N ILE A 5 -7.50 -25.86 -1.99
CA ILE A 5 -6.24 -25.48 -1.32
C ILE A 5 -6.45 -24.27 -0.40
N SER A 6 -7.28 -23.29 -0.82
CA SER A 6 -7.59 -22.12 0.01
C SER A 6 -8.27 -22.51 1.33
N TYR A 7 -9.20 -23.47 1.30
CA TYR A 7 -9.85 -23.98 2.51
C TYR A 7 -8.88 -24.71 3.44
N VAL A 8 -7.94 -25.49 2.89
CA VAL A 8 -6.93 -26.20 3.70
C VAL A 8 -6.02 -25.21 4.41
N ILE A 9 -5.58 -24.16 3.73
CA ILE A 9 -4.72 -23.12 4.32
C ILE A 9 -5.47 -22.34 5.42
N THR A 10 -6.73 -21.98 5.18
CA THR A 10 -7.54 -21.28 6.20
C THR A 10 -7.81 -22.15 7.42
N LEU A 11 -8.14 -23.43 7.22
CA LEU A 11 -8.33 -24.38 8.32
C LEU A 11 -7.03 -24.62 9.10
N ALA A 12 -5.90 -24.76 8.42
CA ALA A 12 -4.59 -24.89 9.06
C ALA A 12 -4.24 -23.65 9.88
N PHE A 13 -4.50 -22.45 9.36
CA PHE A 13 -4.27 -21.19 10.07
C PHE A 13 -5.15 -21.08 11.32
N ILE A 14 -6.44 -21.42 11.22
CA ILE A 14 -7.36 -21.42 12.37
C ILE A 14 -6.93 -22.46 13.42
N ALA A 15 -6.55 -23.66 13.00
CA ALA A 15 -6.06 -24.70 13.90
C ALA A 15 -4.77 -24.28 14.63
N LEU A 16 -3.84 -23.64 13.91
CA LEU A 16 -2.60 -23.14 14.47
C LEU A 16 -2.85 -21.98 15.45
N PHE A 17 -3.70 -21.03 15.07
CA PHE A 17 -4.05 -19.89 15.92
C PHE A 17 -4.76 -20.35 17.20
N THR A 18 -5.72 -21.27 17.09
CA THR A 18 -6.42 -21.82 18.27
C THR A 18 -5.49 -22.63 19.19
N TYR A 19 -4.51 -23.34 18.62
CA TYR A 19 -3.48 -24.03 19.39
C TYR A 19 -2.63 -23.05 20.21
N PHE A 20 -2.10 -22.00 19.58
CA PHE A 20 -1.29 -20.99 20.29
C PHE A 20 -2.11 -20.13 21.26
N TYR A 21 -3.36 -19.81 20.91
CA TYR A 21 -4.24 -19.05 21.79
C TYR A 21 -4.57 -19.81 23.09
N ARG A 22 -4.60 -21.15 23.04
CA ARG A 22 -4.77 -21.98 24.24
C ARG A 22 -3.54 -22.00 25.15
N GLN A 23 -2.34 -21.79 24.60
CA GLN A 23 -1.11 -21.72 25.40
C GLN A 23 -0.97 -20.35 26.04
N ASP A 24 -0.96 -19.30 25.23
CA ASP A 24 -0.81 -17.92 25.67
C ASP A 24 -1.66 -16.99 24.79
N GLY A 25 -2.89 -16.73 25.25
CA GLY A 25 -3.85 -15.89 24.51
C GLY A 25 -3.33 -14.49 24.20
N ALA A 26 -2.60 -13.86 25.15
CA ALA A 26 -2.05 -12.52 24.98
C ALA A 26 -0.98 -12.44 23.88
N ILE A 27 -0.06 -13.41 23.84
CA ILE A 27 1.01 -13.48 22.83
C ILE A 27 0.41 -13.79 21.46
N ALA A 28 -0.54 -14.72 21.39
CA ALA A 28 -1.22 -15.03 20.13
C ALA A 28 -1.93 -13.80 19.55
N THR A 29 -2.62 -13.01 20.37
CA THR A 29 -3.29 -11.78 19.91
C THR A 29 -2.31 -10.67 19.50
N SER A 30 -1.20 -10.49 20.23
CA SER A 30 -0.23 -9.42 19.92
C SER A 30 0.55 -9.71 18.63
N VAL A 31 0.88 -10.98 18.36
CA VAL A 31 1.51 -11.39 17.10
C VAL A 31 0.63 -11.06 15.91
N VAL A 32 -0.66 -11.37 15.96
CA VAL A 32 -1.60 -11.05 14.87
C VAL A 32 -1.77 -9.54 14.73
N TYR A 33 -1.85 -8.80 15.84
CA TYR A 33 -1.91 -7.34 15.84
C TYR A 33 -0.71 -6.72 15.12
N THR A 34 0.51 -7.14 15.46
CA THR A 34 1.74 -6.66 14.82
C THR A 34 1.84 -7.12 13.36
N ALA A 35 1.37 -8.33 13.04
CA ALA A 35 1.32 -8.82 11.67
C ALA A 35 0.44 -7.92 10.78
N ILE A 36 -0.71 -7.46 11.28
CA ILE A 36 -1.57 -6.50 10.54
C ILE A 36 -0.83 -5.18 10.30
N GLN A 37 -0.10 -4.66 11.28
CA GLN A 37 0.65 -3.41 11.15
C GLN A 37 1.73 -3.49 10.05
N PHE A 38 2.46 -4.60 9.97
CA PHE A 38 3.48 -4.79 8.92
C PHE A 38 2.89 -5.18 7.56
N ALA A 39 1.77 -5.91 7.55
CA ALA A 39 1.12 -6.33 6.31
C ALA A 39 0.50 -5.15 5.56
N LEU A 40 0.00 -4.13 6.27
CA LEU A 40 -0.74 -3.03 5.66
C LEU A 40 0.09 -2.22 4.64
N PRO A 41 1.31 -1.72 4.93
CA PRO A 41 2.11 -1.01 3.93
C PRO A 41 2.40 -1.87 2.69
N LEU A 42 2.68 -3.16 2.88
CA LEU A 42 2.93 -4.11 1.80
C LEU A 42 1.66 -4.34 0.97
N ALA A 43 0.49 -4.43 1.60
CA ALA A 43 -0.78 -4.58 0.91
C ALA A 43 -1.09 -3.34 0.07
N LEU A 44 -0.89 -2.13 0.60
CA LEU A 44 -1.06 -0.88 -0.14
C LEU A 44 -0.08 -0.80 -1.33
N ALA A 45 1.17 -1.20 -1.15
CA ALA A 45 2.15 -1.29 -2.23
C ALA A 45 1.74 -2.31 -3.31
N ALA A 46 1.19 -3.46 -2.90
CA ALA A 46 0.65 -4.44 -3.83
C ALA A 46 -0.53 -3.88 -4.64
N MET A 47 -1.39 -3.04 -4.04
CA MET A 47 -2.46 -2.36 -4.78
C MET A 47 -1.93 -1.42 -5.85
N VAL A 48 -0.80 -0.73 -5.60
CA VAL A 48 -0.12 0.07 -6.64
C VAL A 48 0.32 -0.83 -7.79
N GLY A 49 0.96 -1.97 -7.48
CA GLY A 49 1.37 -2.96 -8.49
C GLY A 49 0.18 -3.45 -9.33
N VAL A 50 -0.92 -3.84 -8.68
CA VAL A 50 -2.16 -4.25 -9.37
C VAL A 50 -2.66 -3.15 -10.29
N MET A 51 -2.70 -1.90 -9.83
CA MET A 51 -3.16 -0.78 -10.65
C MET A 51 -2.27 -0.55 -11.87
N CYS A 52 -0.95 -0.54 -11.69
CA CYS A 52 0.01 -0.36 -12.78
C CYS A 52 -0.11 -1.50 -13.80
N GLU A 53 -0.12 -2.76 -13.36
CA GLU A 53 -0.24 -3.90 -14.27
C GLU A 53 -1.56 -3.86 -15.05
N ARG A 54 -2.66 -3.46 -14.41
CA ARG A 54 -3.95 -3.34 -15.09
C ARG A 54 -4.01 -2.23 -16.12
N THR A 55 -3.15 -1.22 -16.07
CA THR A 55 -3.04 -0.19 -17.12
C THR A 55 -1.93 -0.49 -18.13
N GLY A 56 -1.18 -1.59 -17.96
CA GLY A 56 -0.11 -2.01 -18.85
C GLY A 56 1.24 -1.33 -18.56
N ILE A 57 1.45 -0.89 -17.32
CA ILE A 57 2.73 -0.38 -16.83
C ILE A 57 3.25 -1.30 -15.73
N VAL A 58 4.48 -1.78 -15.84
CA VAL A 58 5.16 -2.53 -14.79
C VAL A 58 5.94 -1.54 -13.92
N ASN A 59 5.59 -1.45 -12.64
CA ASN A 59 6.27 -0.55 -11.70
C ASN A 59 7.30 -1.31 -10.85
N ILE A 60 8.55 -1.33 -11.30
CA ILE A 60 9.69 -1.89 -10.53
C ILE A 60 10.19 -0.90 -9.46
N GLY A 61 9.83 0.39 -9.59
CA GLY A 61 10.25 1.47 -8.70
C GLY A 61 9.44 1.59 -7.39
N ILE A 62 8.56 0.63 -7.08
CA ILE A 62 7.64 0.72 -5.93
C ILE A 62 8.42 0.87 -4.62
N GLU A 63 9.50 0.10 -4.44
CA GLU A 63 10.32 0.17 -3.23
C GLU A 63 10.91 1.57 -3.02
N GLY A 64 11.47 2.17 -4.07
CA GLY A 64 12.00 3.52 -4.06
C GLY A 64 10.93 4.57 -3.80
N THR A 65 9.73 4.40 -4.38
CA THR A 65 8.60 5.31 -4.09
C THR A 65 8.17 5.24 -2.63
N MET A 66 8.08 4.05 -2.05
CA MET A 66 7.76 3.85 -0.63
C MET A 66 8.81 4.50 0.25
N LEU A 67 10.08 4.27 -0.06
CA LEU A 67 11.23 4.74 0.71
C LEU A 67 11.35 6.27 0.68
N LEU A 68 11.21 6.91 -0.49
CA LEU A 68 11.16 8.37 -0.60
C LEU A 68 9.94 8.96 0.12
N SER A 69 8.75 8.37 -0.05
CA SER A 69 7.52 8.86 0.58
C SER A 69 7.60 8.77 2.11
N ALA A 70 8.13 7.65 2.63
CA ALA A 70 8.33 7.45 4.07
C ALA A 70 9.37 8.44 4.61
N PHE A 71 10.49 8.62 3.90
CA PHE A 71 11.51 9.58 4.28
C PHE A 71 10.99 11.02 4.30
N THR A 72 10.29 11.46 3.24
CA THR A 72 9.71 12.81 3.21
C THR A 72 8.69 12.99 4.32
N ALA A 73 7.83 12.00 4.57
CA ALA A 73 6.85 12.08 5.64
C ALA A 73 7.49 12.25 7.01
N PHE A 74 8.55 11.46 7.27
CA PHE A 74 9.32 11.55 8.50
C PHE A 74 10.02 12.91 8.63
N PHE A 75 10.74 13.34 7.59
CA PHE A 75 11.57 14.54 7.63
C PHE A 75 10.72 15.81 7.78
N VAL A 76 9.65 15.93 7.01
CA VAL A 76 8.71 17.05 7.09
C VAL A 76 7.96 17.04 8.43
N GLY A 77 7.49 15.88 8.89
CA GLY A 77 6.84 15.75 10.19
C GLY A 77 7.76 16.09 11.36
N ALA A 78 9.05 15.75 11.26
CA ALA A 78 10.04 16.05 12.30
C ALA A 78 10.45 17.53 12.35
N ILE A 79 10.48 18.23 11.22
CA ILE A 79 10.75 19.67 11.15
C ILE A 79 9.54 20.48 11.60
N LEU A 80 8.37 20.19 11.04
CA LEU A 80 7.12 20.91 11.34
C LEU A 80 6.52 20.53 12.69
N LYS A 81 7.06 19.49 13.35
CA LYS A 81 6.53 18.91 14.59
C LYS A 81 5.04 18.53 14.46
N ASP A 82 4.65 18.06 13.29
CA ASP A 82 3.26 17.76 12.93
C ASP A 82 3.19 16.52 12.03
N THR A 83 2.69 15.43 12.58
CA THR A 83 2.62 14.12 11.94
C THR A 83 1.66 14.08 10.76
N VAL A 84 0.59 14.89 10.80
CA VAL A 84 -0.41 14.93 9.71
C VAL A 84 0.18 15.64 8.50
N LYS A 85 0.89 16.76 8.71
CA LYS A 85 1.60 17.46 7.62
C LYS A 85 2.70 16.61 7.01
N GLY A 86 3.42 15.84 7.84
CA GLY A 86 4.35 14.82 7.37
C GLY A 86 3.66 13.79 6.48
N LEU A 87 2.56 13.19 6.94
CA LEU A 87 1.79 12.22 6.15
C LEU A 87 1.38 12.77 4.78
N VAL A 88 0.81 13.99 4.74
CA VAL A 88 0.40 14.63 3.48
C VAL A 88 1.60 14.84 2.56
N ALA A 89 2.74 15.31 3.08
CA ALA A 89 3.96 15.47 2.29
C ALA A 89 4.45 14.14 1.71
N GLY A 90 4.40 13.04 2.48
CA GLY A 90 4.73 11.71 1.97
C GLY A 90 3.82 11.24 0.85
N VAL A 91 2.51 11.46 0.98
CA VAL A 91 1.53 11.14 -0.09
C VAL A 91 1.84 11.94 -1.35
N LEU A 92 2.14 13.23 -1.22
CA LEU A 92 2.51 14.08 -2.36
C LEU A 92 3.80 13.62 -3.03
N THR A 93 4.82 13.22 -2.25
CA THR A 93 6.04 12.62 -2.81
C THR A 93 5.73 11.38 -3.62
N GLY A 94 4.91 10.46 -3.10
CA GLY A 94 4.50 9.26 -3.82
C GLY A 94 3.79 9.59 -5.15
N VAL A 95 2.89 10.58 -5.15
CA VAL A 95 2.23 11.07 -6.37
C VAL A 95 3.24 11.63 -7.36
N ILE A 96 4.19 12.46 -6.91
CA ILE A 96 5.23 13.05 -7.77
C ILE A 96 6.12 11.97 -8.38
N VAL A 97 6.59 11.01 -7.59
CA VAL A 97 7.45 9.93 -8.09
C VAL A 97 6.67 8.98 -9.01
N GLY A 98 5.39 8.72 -8.73
CA GLY A 98 4.51 7.97 -9.61
C GLY A 98 4.30 8.67 -10.96
N LEU A 99 4.07 9.99 -10.95
CA LEU A 99 3.98 10.80 -12.16
C LEU A 99 5.30 10.83 -12.93
N LEU A 100 6.44 10.87 -12.23
CA LEU A 100 7.76 10.79 -12.85
C LEU A 100 7.95 9.44 -13.56
N LEU A 101 7.56 8.33 -12.91
CA LEU A 101 7.57 7.01 -13.55
C LEU A 101 6.66 6.98 -14.79
N ALA A 102 5.44 7.50 -14.68
CA ALA A 102 4.50 7.57 -15.80
C ALA A 102 5.06 8.42 -16.95
N LEU A 103 5.69 9.56 -16.66
CA LEU A 103 6.36 10.40 -17.65
C LEU A 103 7.47 9.63 -18.39
N MET A 104 8.35 8.96 -17.64
CA MET A 104 9.45 8.18 -18.21
C MET A 104 8.95 7.00 -19.06
N ALA A 105 7.98 6.24 -18.54
CA ALA A 105 7.48 5.03 -19.20
C ALA A 105 6.54 5.34 -20.38
N VAL A 106 5.66 6.32 -20.25
CA VAL A 106 4.59 6.61 -21.22
C VAL A 106 5.00 7.67 -22.22
N SER A 107 5.49 8.82 -21.74
CA SER A 107 5.84 9.96 -22.62
C SER A 107 7.21 9.79 -23.26
N TRP A 108 8.22 9.40 -22.49
CA TRP A 108 9.58 9.19 -23.01
C TRP A 108 9.82 7.79 -23.56
N LYS A 109 8.86 6.87 -23.39
CA LYS A 109 8.93 5.48 -23.87
C LYS A 109 10.20 4.76 -23.39
N MET A 110 10.66 5.10 -22.18
CA MET A 110 11.79 4.44 -21.56
C MET A 110 11.41 3.02 -21.12
N ASP A 111 12.38 2.11 -21.14
CA ASP A 111 12.18 0.78 -20.57
C ASP A 111 11.79 0.88 -19.09
N GLN A 112 10.68 0.25 -18.72
CA GLN A 112 10.05 0.37 -17.41
C GLN A 112 10.89 -0.26 -16.30
N ILE A 113 11.69 -1.28 -16.62
CA ILE A 113 12.62 -1.91 -15.67
C ILE A 113 13.73 -0.91 -15.36
N ILE A 114 14.33 -0.31 -16.41
CA ILE A 114 15.39 0.70 -16.23
C ILE A 114 14.85 1.90 -15.44
N ALA A 115 13.67 2.40 -15.78
CA ALA A 115 13.01 3.50 -15.07
C ALA A 115 12.79 3.22 -13.59
N GLY A 116 12.28 2.03 -13.27
CA GLY A 116 12.06 1.62 -11.87
C GLY A 116 13.36 1.47 -11.09
N VAL A 117 14.39 0.88 -11.71
CA VAL A 117 15.72 0.73 -11.08
C VAL A 117 16.35 2.08 -10.78
N ILE A 118 16.26 3.06 -11.70
CA ILE A 118 16.74 4.43 -11.47
C ILE A 118 16.04 5.04 -10.26
N ILE A 119 14.71 4.92 -10.16
CA ILE A 119 13.95 5.44 -9.02
C ILE A 119 14.41 4.79 -7.71
N ASN A 120 14.60 3.46 -7.69
CA ASN A 120 15.05 2.74 -6.49
C ASN A 120 16.46 3.17 -6.04
N ILE A 121 17.40 3.28 -6.98
CA ILE A 121 18.78 3.71 -6.67
C ILE A 121 18.79 5.17 -6.18
N LEU A 122 18.05 6.05 -6.87
CA LEU A 122 17.93 7.45 -6.48
C LEU A 122 17.33 7.57 -5.09
N ALA A 123 16.26 6.82 -4.81
CA ALA A 123 15.60 6.79 -3.51
C ALA A 123 16.58 6.37 -2.41
N ALA A 124 17.22 5.21 -2.57
CA ALA A 124 18.15 4.67 -1.60
C ALA A 124 19.33 5.63 -1.35
N GLY A 125 19.92 6.21 -2.40
CA GLY A 125 21.01 7.17 -2.29
C GLY A 125 20.59 8.46 -1.60
N LEU A 126 19.47 9.05 -2.02
CA LEU A 126 19.01 10.34 -1.53
C LEU A 126 18.57 10.26 -0.06
N THR A 127 17.81 9.24 0.32
CA THR A 127 17.40 9.09 1.72
C THR A 127 18.57 8.78 2.61
N SER A 128 19.52 7.93 2.17
CA SER A 128 20.70 7.60 2.99
C SER A 128 21.59 8.81 3.19
N PHE A 129 21.74 9.66 2.17
CA PHE A 129 22.55 10.88 2.23
C PHE A 129 21.89 11.99 3.08
N LEU A 130 20.58 12.18 2.94
CA LEU A 130 19.86 13.26 3.63
C LEU A 130 19.42 12.89 5.05
N TYR A 131 19.41 11.60 5.40
CA TYR A 131 19.00 11.16 6.73
C TYR A 131 19.92 11.72 7.81
N ARG A 132 19.30 12.26 8.87
CA ARG A 132 20.00 12.82 10.03
C ARG A 132 19.46 12.19 11.32
N GLN A 133 20.35 11.65 12.13
CA GLN A 133 20.03 10.82 13.29
C GLN A 133 19.37 11.57 14.47
N ASN A 134 19.37 12.91 14.46
CA ASN A 134 18.88 13.74 15.57
C ASN A 134 17.45 14.29 15.37
N TYR A 135 16.75 13.85 14.34
CA TYR A 135 15.36 14.24 14.10
C TYR A 135 14.42 13.19 14.68
N SER A 136 13.38 13.64 15.36
CA SER A 136 12.31 12.77 15.85
C SER A 136 10.94 13.43 15.60
N ILE A 137 9.96 12.57 15.33
CA ILE A 137 8.56 12.97 15.22
C ILE A 137 8.00 13.11 16.64
N PRO A 138 7.29 14.20 16.97
CA PRO A 138 6.83 14.47 18.34
C PRO A 138 5.72 13.54 18.82
N SER A 139 4.88 13.00 17.92
CA SER A 139 3.80 12.09 18.29
C SER A 139 3.43 11.15 17.14
N THR A 140 2.96 9.96 17.48
CA THR A 140 2.27 9.08 16.53
C THR A 140 0.77 9.41 16.52
N LEU A 141 0.07 9.03 15.45
CA LEU A 141 -1.38 9.18 15.41
C LEU A 141 -2.02 8.29 16.48
N SER A 142 -2.89 8.89 17.31
CA SER A 142 -3.56 8.18 18.39
C SER A 142 -4.38 7.01 17.85
N PRO A 143 -4.24 5.81 18.44
CA PRO A 143 -5.08 4.66 18.13
C PRO A 143 -6.57 4.98 18.25
N ILE A 144 -7.38 4.42 17.36
CA ILE A 144 -8.84 4.49 17.46
C ILE A 144 -9.34 3.25 18.18
N ASP A 145 -10.08 3.47 19.28
CA ASP A 145 -10.80 2.42 19.98
C ASP A 145 -12.20 2.22 19.35
N LEU A 146 -12.55 0.97 19.09
CA LEU A 146 -13.82 0.57 18.47
C LEU A 146 -14.73 -0.04 19.55
N PRO A 147 -15.65 0.74 20.16
CA PRO A 147 -16.33 0.34 21.40
C PRO A 147 -17.20 -0.92 21.26
N ILE A 148 -17.70 -1.23 20.06
CA ILE A 148 -18.55 -2.40 19.81
C ILE A 148 -17.72 -3.67 19.56
N ILE A 149 -16.55 -3.53 18.94
CA ILE A 149 -15.71 -4.66 18.50
C ILE A 149 -14.67 -4.99 19.58
N GLY A 150 -14.19 -4.00 20.34
CA GLY A 150 -13.19 -4.14 21.40
C GLY A 150 -13.59 -5.06 22.54
N THR A 151 -14.88 -5.28 22.76
CA THR A 151 -15.40 -6.15 23.82
C THR A 151 -15.34 -7.65 23.49
N TRP A 152 -15.03 -8.02 22.24
CA TRP A 152 -15.00 -9.43 21.83
C TRP A 152 -13.66 -10.08 22.22
N PRO A 153 -13.67 -11.26 22.89
CA PRO A 153 -12.49 -11.81 23.56
C PRO A 153 -11.32 -12.21 22.64
N ILE A 154 -11.59 -12.43 21.35
CA ILE A 154 -10.58 -12.80 20.35
C ILE A 154 -10.39 -11.69 19.33
N ILE A 155 -11.49 -11.18 18.77
CA ILE A 155 -11.46 -10.19 17.68
C ILE A 155 -11.16 -8.79 18.19
N GLY A 156 -11.63 -8.44 19.40
CA GLY A 156 -11.45 -7.13 20.00
C GLY A 156 -9.98 -6.73 20.12
N PRO A 157 -9.13 -7.54 20.77
CA PRO A 157 -7.69 -7.27 20.89
C PRO A 157 -6.94 -7.23 19.56
N ILE A 158 -7.44 -7.91 18.52
CA ILE A 158 -6.78 -7.99 17.21
C ILE A 158 -7.11 -6.76 16.34
N LEU A 159 -8.37 -6.34 16.35
CA LEU A 159 -8.89 -5.34 15.42
C LEU A 159 -9.06 -3.94 16.03
N SER A 160 -9.12 -3.83 17.35
CA SER A 160 -9.21 -2.55 18.05
C SER A 160 -7.81 -2.00 18.31
N PHE A 161 -7.70 -0.70 18.59
CA PHE A 161 -6.42 -0.02 18.87
C PHE A 161 -5.43 0.08 17.70
N HIS A 162 -5.88 -0.10 16.45
CA HIS A 162 -5.05 0.30 15.31
C HIS A 162 -5.07 1.82 15.10
N GLY A 163 -4.01 2.33 14.47
CA GLY A 163 -3.96 3.74 14.06
C GLY A 163 -4.98 4.05 12.94
N PRO A 164 -5.36 5.33 12.75
CA PRO A 164 -6.33 5.74 11.72
C PRO A 164 -5.94 5.28 10.30
N ILE A 165 -4.63 5.23 10.00
CA ILE A 165 -4.08 4.80 8.71
C ILE A 165 -4.43 3.34 8.40
N THR A 166 -4.48 2.47 9.41
CA THR A 166 -4.82 1.05 9.20
C THR A 166 -6.24 0.88 8.71
N TYR A 167 -7.20 1.51 9.39
CA TYR A 167 -8.60 1.45 8.96
C TYR A 167 -8.79 2.11 7.60
N PHE A 168 -8.15 3.26 7.36
CA PHE A 168 -8.16 3.90 6.06
C PHE A 168 -7.63 2.98 4.97
N GLY A 169 -6.48 2.32 5.18
CA GLY A 169 -5.88 1.43 4.20
C GLY A 169 -6.75 0.22 3.89
N ILE A 170 -7.41 -0.38 4.88
CA ILE A 170 -8.38 -1.47 4.66
C ILE A 170 -9.54 -0.99 3.80
N VAL A 171 -10.14 0.14 4.15
CA VAL A 171 -11.25 0.73 3.37
C VAL A 171 -10.78 1.08 1.95
N PHE A 172 -9.56 1.59 1.80
CA PHE A 172 -8.98 1.94 0.51
C PHE A 172 -8.77 0.71 -0.37
N ILE A 173 -8.26 -0.39 0.17
CA ILE A 173 -8.10 -1.66 -0.56
C ILE A 173 -9.44 -2.16 -1.08
N ILE A 174 -10.46 -2.20 -0.21
CA ILE A 174 -11.82 -2.62 -0.59
C ILE A 174 -12.41 -1.66 -1.63
N GLY A 175 -12.28 -0.36 -1.42
CA GLY A 175 -12.75 0.68 -2.33
C GLY A 175 -12.12 0.56 -3.71
N LEU A 176 -10.81 0.30 -3.77
CA LEU A 176 -10.08 0.12 -5.03
C LEU A 176 -10.47 -1.18 -5.74
N TRP A 177 -10.73 -2.26 -4.99
CA TRP A 177 -11.31 -3.48 -5.54
C TRP A 177 -12.69 -3.23 -6.17
N ILE A 178 -13.58 -2.51 -5.49
CA ILE A 178 -14.89 -2.11 -6.04
C ILE A 178 -14.68 -1.25 -7.29
N ALA A 179 -13.82 -0.23 -7.22
CA ALA A 179 -13.54 0.66 -8.34
C ALA A 179 -13.06 -0.12 -9.58
N LEU A 180 -12.13 -1.05 -9.41
CA LEU A 180 -11.52 -1.78 -10.53
C LEU A 180 -12.47 -2.82 -11.16
N TYR A 181 -13.27 -3.51 -10.35
CA TYR A 181 -14.08 -4.65 -10.81
C TYR A 181 -15.57 -4.33 -10.99
N ARG A 182 -16.08 -3.28 -10.36
CA ARG A 182 -17.51 -2.95 -10.35
C ARG A 182 -17.86 -1.61 -11.00
N THR A 183 -16.89 -0.85 -11.53
CA THR A 183 -17.15 0.44 -12.18
C THR A 183 -16.71 0.48 -13.65
N PRO A 184 -17.30 1.37 -14.48
CA PRO A 184 -16.88 1.57 -15.87
C PRO A 184 -15.43 2.05 -16.00
N TRP A 185 -14.95 2.85 -15.05
CA TRP A 185 -13.54 3.27 -15.03
C TRP A 185 -12.62 2.06 -14.91
N GLY A 186 -12.91 1.15 -13.98
CA GLY A 186 -12.14 -0.08 -13.81
C GLY A 186 -12.18 -1.02 -15.02
N LEU A 187 -13.31 -1.08 -15.75
CA LEU A 187 -13.41 -1.82 -17.01
C LEU A 187 -12.49 -1.21 -18.07
N ARG A 188 -12.50 0.13 -18.23
CA ARG A 188 -11.64 0.84 -19.18
C ARG A 188 -10.17 0.68 -18.84
N SER A 189 -9.78 0.85 -17.57
CA SER A 189 -8.40 0.69 -17.13
C SER A 189 -7.88 -0.71 -17.48
N ARG A 190 -8.63 -1.77 -17.17
CA ARG A 190 -8.26 -3.15 -17.51
C ARG A 190 -8.19 -3.41 -19.01
N ALA A 191 -9.12 -2.85 -19.79
CA ALA A 191 -9.10 -2.99 -21.24
C ALA A 191 -7.84 -2.37 -21.88
N VAL A 192 -7.38 -1.24 -21.33
CA VAL A 192 -6.15 -0.56 -21.76
C VAL A 192 -4.90 -1.41 -21.47
N GLY A 193 -4.87 -2.12 -20.35
CA GLY A 193 -3.76 -3.04 -20.02
C GLY A 193 -3.69 -4.27 -20.93
N GLU A 194 -4.83 -4.90 -21.22
CA GLU A 194 -4.89 -6.14 -22.01
C GLU A 194 -4.72 -5.88 -23.52
N HIS A 195 -5.50 -4.95 -24.09
CA HIS A 195 -5.52 -4.66 -25.53
C HIS A 195 -5.63 -3.15 -25.82
N PRO A 196 -4.52 -2.39 -25.72
CA PRO A 196 -4.54 -0.93 -25.84
C PRO A 196 -5.06 -0.42 -27.20
N SER A 197 -4.76 -1.11 -28.30
CA SER A 197 -5.24 -0.73 -29.64
C SER A 197 -6.76 -0.81 -29.78
N SER A 198 -7.37 -1.82 -29.16
CA SER A 198 -8.83 -1.99 -29.17
C SER A 198 -9.52 -0.94 -28.30
N ALA A 199 -8.91 -0.59 -27.15
CA ALA A 199 -9.42 0.45 -26.28
C ALA A 199 -9.39 1.84 -26.96
N ASP A 200 -8.32 2.15 -27.70
CA ASP A 200 -8.18 3.43 -28.40
C ASP A 200 -9.19 3.55 -29.56
N THR A 201 -9.43 2.44 -30.29
CA THR A 201 -10.46 2.38 -31.35
C THR A 201 -11.88 2.58 -30.78
N ALA A 202 -12.11 2.17 -29.54
CA ALA A 202 -13.37 2.40 -28.82
C ALA A 202 -13.49 3.83 -28.21
N GLY A 203 -12.54 4.73 -28.50
CA GLY A 203 -12.54 6.13 -28.05
C GLY A 203 -12.01 6.34 -26.63
N VAL A 204 -11.36 5.34 -26.03
CA VAL A 204 -10.77 5.43 -24.69
C VAL A 204 -9.31 5.84 -24.80
N SER A 205 -8.96 7.03 -24.31
CA SER A 205 -7.58 7.51 -24.38
C SER A 205 -6.63 6.71 -23.49
N VAL A 206 -5.82 5.85 -24.11
CA VAL A 206 -4.83 4.99 -23.43
C VAL A 206 -3.84 5.80 -22.61
N THR A 207 -3.29 6.87 -23.19
CA THR A 207 -2.24 7.71 -22.56
C THR A 207 -2.71 8.42 -21.29
N LYS A 208 -4.01 8.71 -21.14
CA LYS A 208 -4.52 9.36 -19.91
C LYS A 208 -4.84 8.37 -18.79
N LEU A 209 -5.09 7.10 -19.15
CA LEU A 209 -5.38 6.04 -18.18
C LEU A 209 -4.12 5.34 -17.68
N ARG A 210 -3.02 5.48 -18.43
CA ARG A 210 -1.67 5.05 -18.08
C ARG A 210 -0.96 6.12 -17.27
#